data_AF-A0A8H7STN8-F1
#
_entry.id   AF-A0A8H7STN8-F1
#
_cell.length_a   1.000
_cell.length_b   1.000
_cell.length_c   1.000
_cell.angle_alpha   90.00
_cell.angle_beta   90.00
_cell.angle_gamma   90.00
#
_symmetry.space_group_name_H-M   'P 1'
#
loop_
_entity.id
_entity.type
_entity.pdbx_description
1 polymer ?
#
loop_
_entity_poly.entity_id
_entity_poly.type
_entity_poly.pdbx_seq_one_letter_code
_entity_poly.pdbx_strand_id
1 'polypeptide(L)'
;MEAVPNFPDGFFFIRCKHQPFAMDVNMGSMLNDASIIIWPQKMVDSINQLWMHEEGFLINKKSGLVIDIKGGGIEREKLIIQYARKPGLAQNQRWTYRDGYICSSSAPHLVLDIRGGEYKNGNNIYLNAKNLHSQTQQWIIQPFQNEKSNAELSLLRPSPRKVSLLLRVTLLLLLLLSSLTIIIVQRTSTFPRQEELYDCYRLVYLESGKTVTPEQLAGAAAFKGLKDYIDLVKKEGPIIADENTRKELVNQIQREVIQVLHSNQVNSDINELVTSAKTVAESYFIREYGNQ
;
A
#
# COMPACT_ATOMS: atom_id res chain seq x y z
N MET A 1 14.23 -12.95 -11.91
CA MET A 1 14.16 -11.50 -12.23
C MET A 1 15.45 -10.86 -11.78
N GLU A 2 16.12 -10.15 -12.69
CA GLU A 2 17.43 -9.55 -12.46
C GLU A 2 17.33 -8.29 -11.58
N ALA A 3 18.40 -8.04 -10.82
CA ALA A 3 18.56 -6.82 -10.04
C ALA A 3 18.88 -5.63 -10.96
N VAL A 4 18.40 -4.44 -10.62
CA VAL A 4 18.68 -3.21 -11.38
C VAL A 4 19.54 -2.22 -10.56
N PRO A 5 20.40 -1.41 -11.22
CA PRO A 5 21.34 -0.52 -10.52
C PRO A 5 20.73 0.81 -10.07
N ASN A 6 19.45 1.05 -10.35
CA ASN A 6 18.70 2.27 -10.03
C ASN A 6 17.26 1.90 -9.67
N PHE A 7 16.54 2.81 -9.00
CA PHE A 7 15.10 2.60 -8.80
C PHE A 7 14.39 2.57 -10.17
N PRO A 8 13.63 1.50 -10.49
CA PRO A 8 12.91 1.40 -11.76
C PRO A 8 11.57 2.15 -11.68
N ASP A 9 10.98 2.37 -12.84
CA ASP A 9 9.57 2.75 -12.93
C ASP A 9 8.67 1.60 -12.46
N GLY A 10 7.58 1.94 -11.78
CA GLY A 10 6.62 0.97 -11.25
C GLY A 10 7.05 0.35 -9.93
N PHE A 11 6.45 -0.80 -9.60
CA PHE A 11 6.69 -1.47 -8.32
C PHE A 11 7.94 -2.34 -8.35
N PHE A 12 8.61 -2.44 -7.21
CA PHE A 12 9.78 -3.30 -7.01
C PHE A 12 9.86 -3.80 -5.56
N PHE A 13 10.62 -4.87 -5.36
CA PHE A 13 11.09 -5.28 -4.05
C PHE A 13 12.43 -4.62 -3.73
N ILE A 14 12.61 -4.23 -2.48
CA ILE A 14 13.91 -3.89 -1.90
C ILE A 14 14.37 -5.10 -1.09
N ARG A 15 15.38 -5.82 -1.57
CA ARG A 15 15.83 -7.09 -1.00
C ARG A 15 17.16 -6.97 -0.29
N CYS A 16 17.36 -7.76 0.76
CA CYS A 16 18.69 -7.96 1.33
C CYS A 16 19.58 -8.64 0.28
N LYS A 17 20.78 -8.12 0.02
CA LYS A 17 21.68 -8.67 -1.01
C LYS A 17 22.13 -10.10 -0.70
N HIS A 18 22.32 -10.41 0.58
CA HIS A 18 22.95 -11.65 1.03
C HIS A 18 21.99 -12.66 1.65
N GLN A 19 20.69 -12.35 1.73
CA GLN A 19 19.70 -13.17 2.42
C GLN A 19 18.31 -13.07 1.76
N PRO A 20 17.42 -14.08 1.92
CA PRO A 20 16.12 -14.12 1.25
C PRO A 20 15.04 -13.21 1.87
N PHE A 21 15.45 -12.08 2.46
CA PHE A 21 14.57 -11.10 3.08
C PHE A 21 14.29 -9.93 2.15
N ALA A 22 13.11 -9.33 2.30
CA ALA A 22 12.71 -8.08 1.68
C ALA A 22 12.35 -7.05 2.76
N MET A 23 12.47 -5.77 2.40
CA MET A 23 11.98 -4.66 3.19
C MET A 23 10.45 -4.70 3.25
N ASP A 24 9.91 -4.65 4.46
CA ASP A 24 8.52 -4.93 4.78
C ASP A 24 8.01 -3.88 5.78
N VAL A 25 6.79 -3.40 5.60
CA VAL A 25 6.12 -2.59 6.62
C VAL A 25 5.58 -3.53 7.68
N ASN A 26 6.03 -3.36 8.93
CA ASN A 26 5.67 -4.27 10.03
C ASN A 26 4.15 -4.47 10.14
N MET A 27 3.73 -5.73 10.24
CA MET A 27 2.32 -6.16 10.24
C MET A 27 1.50 -5.71 9.01
N GLY A 28 2.14 -5.17 7.98
CA GLY A 28 1.48 -4.50 6.86
C GLY A 28 0.63 -3.31 7.30
N SER A 29 1.02 -2.62 8.38
CA SER A 29 0.30 -1.46 8.92
C SER A 29 0.15 -0.35 7.86
N MET A 30 -0.94 0.40 7.95
CA MET A 30 -1.21 1.55 7.09
C MET A 30 -1.10 2.87 7.84
N LEU A 31 -0.61 2.83 9.09
CA LEU A 31 -0.49 3.98 9.97
C LEU A 31 0.91 4.59 9.88
N ASN A 32 0.97 5.89 10.17
CA ASN A 32 2.22 6.57 10.48
C ASN A 32 2.95 5.88 11.65
N ASP A 33 4.28 6.04 11.68
CA ASP A 33 5.15 5.52 12.73
C ASP A 33 5.28 3.99 12.79
N ALA A 34 4.62 3.27 11.88
CA ALA A 34 4.87 1.84 11.70
C ALA A 34 6.31 1.62 11.25
N SER A 35 7.00 0.71 11.92
CA SER A 35 8.42 0.44 11.67
C SER A 35 8.62 -0.28 10.35
N ILE A 36 9.71 0.06 9.66
CA ILE A 36 10.19 -0.71 8.52
C ILE A 36 11.11 -1.80 9.02
N ILE A 37 10.81 -3.02 8.62
CA ILE A 37 11.52 -4.23 9.04
C ILE A 37 12.03 -4.99 7.82
N ILE A 38 12.76 -6.08 8.08
CA ILE A 38 12.97 -7.14 7.11
C ILE A 38 12.08 -8.35 7.41
N TRP A 39 11.54 -8.97 6.36
CA TRP A 39 10.73 -10.18 6.43
C TRP A 39 11.04 -11.10 5.24
N PRO A 40 10.90 -12.45 5.35
CA PRO A 40 11.06 -13.32 4.19
C PRO A 40 10.23 -12.81 3.01
N GLN A 41 10.83 -12.80 1.82
CA GLN A 41 10.12 -12.28 0.66
C GLN A 41 8.85 -13.09 0.39
N LYS A 42 7.72 -12.39 0.37
CA LYS A 42 6.41 -12.97 0.09
C LYS A 42 6.21 -13.08 -1.42
N MET A 43 5.68 -14.22 -1.85
CA MET A 43 5.25 -14.45 -3.23
C MET A 43 3.75 -14.18 -3.44
N VAL A 44 2.99 -14.19 -2.35
CA VAL A 44 1.54 -13.91 -2.30
C VAL A 44 1.30 -12.92 -1.17
N ASP A 45 0.34 -12.02 -1.34
CA ASP A 45 0.06 -10.93 -0.38
C ASP A 45 1.31 -10.11 0.00
N SER A 46 2.12 -9.84 -1.02
CA SER A 46 3.41 -9.14 -0.88
C SER A 46 3.29 -7.63 -1.00
N ILE A 47 2.06 -7.08 -1.01
CA ILE A 47 1.82 -5.66 -1.26
C ILE A 47 2.44 -4.74 -0.21
N ASN A 48 2.65 -5.23 1.03
CA ASN A 48 3.37 -4.49 2.08
C ASN A 48 4.92 -4.54 1.92
N GLN A 49 5.42 -5.31 0.95
CA GLN A 49 6.84 -5.42 0.57
C GLN A 49 7.15 -4.79 -0.80
N LEU A 50 6.13 -4.24 -1.46
CA LEU A 50 6.27 -3.59 -2.76
C LEU A 50 6.42 -2.09 -2.58
N TRP A 51 7.38 -1.53 -3.29
CA TRP A 51 7.78 -0.14 -3.21
C TRP A 51 7.73 0.51 -4.59
N MET A 52 7.45 1.80 -4.65
CA MET A 52 7.58 2.64 -5.83
C MET A 52 8.51 3.80 -5.50
N HIS A 53 9.22 4.31 -6.50
CA HIS A 53 10.05 5.49 -6.36
C HIS A 53 9.47 6.65 -7.17
N GLU A 54 9.29 7.80 -6.52
CA GLU A 54 8.89 9.05 -7.18
C GLU A 54 9.63 10.20 -6.51
N GLU A 55 10.39 10.99 -7.28
CA GLU A 55 11.07 12.21 -6.79
C GLU A 55 11.90 12.03 -5.49
N GLY A 56 12.54 10.86 -5.33
CA GLY A 56 13.33 10.52 -4.13
C GLY A 56 12.52 9.93 -2.98
N PHE A 57 11.19 9.88 -3.06
CA PHE A 57 10.37 9.15 -2.11
C PHE A 57 10.33 7.66 -2.44
N LEU A 58 10.38 6.82 -1.41
CA LEU A 58 10.10 5.39 -1.51
C LEU A 58 8.72 5.14 -0.89
N ILE A 59 7.74 4.87 -1.74
CA ILE A 59 6.31 4.77 -1.41
C ILE A 59 5.94 3.30 -1.28
N ASN A 60 5.36 2.90 -0.15
CA ASN A 60 4.86 1.55 0.01
C ASN A 60 3.54 1.35 -0.77
N LYS A 61 3.40 0.23 -1.47
CA LYS A 61 2.22 -0.06 -2.28
C LYS A 61 0.94 -0.22 -1.45
N LYS A 62 1.03 -0.86 -0.27
CA LYS A 62 -0.15 -1.11 0.57
C LYS A 62 -0.63 0.16 1.25
N SER A 63 0.27 0.91 1.89
CA SER A 63 -0.10 2.06 2.71
C SER A 63 -0.13 3.40 1.96
N GLY A 64 0.55 3.51 0.81
CA GLY A 64 0.80 4.79 0.14
C GLY A 64 1.67 5.76 0.95
N LEU A 65 2.18 5.35 2.11
CA LEU A 65 3.10 6.13 2.95
C LEU A 65 4.54 5.97 2.45
N VAL A 66 5.40 6.90 2.86
CA VAL A 66 6.80 6.94 2.43
C VAL A 66 7.75 6.52 3.55
N ILE A 67 8.91 5.97 3.18
CA ILE A 67 10.00 5.71 4.11
C ILE A 67 10.48 7.03 4.73
N ASP A 68 10.50 7.11 6.06
CA ASP A 68 10.78 8.30 6.86
C ASP A 68 11.77 7.97 8.00
N ILE A 69 12.69 8.90 8.26
CA ILE A 69 13.59 8.84 9.42
C ILE A 69 12.83 9.36 10.65
N LYS A 70 12.58 8.47 11.64
CA LYS A 70 11.77 8.78 12.83
C LYS A 70 12.30 10.02 13.57
N GLY A 71 11.39 10.94 13.85
CA GLY A 71 11.71 12.22 14.51
C GLY A 71 12.40 13.26 13.62
N GLY A 72 12.65 12.95 12.34
CA GLY A 72 13.16 13.88 11.33
C GLY A 72 14.66 14.19 11.38
N GLY A 73 15.36 13.86 12.47
CA GLY A 73 16.80 14.07 12.61
C GLY A 73 17.59 13.15 11.68
N ILE A 74 18.42 13.72 10.80
CA ILE A 74 19.24 12.98 9.83
C ILE A 74 20.61 12.69 10.47
N GLU A 75 20.62 11.72 11.38
CA GLU A 75 21.78 11.30 12.15
C GLU A 75 21.74 9.78 12.41
N ARG A 76 22.84 9.21 12.91
CA ARG A 76 22.96 7.77 13.12
C ARG A 76 21.95 7.25 14.13
N GLU A 77 21.71 5.93 14.08
CA GLU A 77 20.88 5.17 15.02
C GLU A 77 19.40 5.57 15.05
N LYS A 78 18.93 6.27 14.02
CA LYS A 78 17.50 6.61 13.88
C LYS A 78 16.73 5.45 13.31
N LEU A 79 15.61 5.12 13.94
CA LEU A 79 14.67 4.12 13.43
C LEU A 79 14.05 4.59 12.12
N ILE A 80 13.89 3.67 11.18
CA ILE A 80 13.19 3.90 9.92
C ILE A 80 11.75 3.44 10.07
N ILE A 81 10.82 4.32 9.71
CA ILE A 81 9.37 4.12 9.79
C ILE A 81 8.75 4.44 8.43
N GLN A 82 7.47 4.18 8.28
CA GLN A 82 6.66 4.87 7.27
C GLN A 82 5.94 6.08 7.88
N TYR A 83 5.75 7.10 7.06
CA TYR A 83 4.98 8.29 7.43
C TYR A 83 4.33 8.92 6.20
N ALA A 84 3.31 9.75 6.43
CA ALA A 84 2.70 10.56 5.38
C ALA A 84 3.76 11.41 4.66
N ARG A 85 3.64 11.51 3.33
CA ARG A 85 4.52 12.34 2.50
C ARG A 85 4.45 13.80 2.98
N LYS A 86 5.58 14.34 3.42
CA LYS A 86 5.69 15.73 3.86
C LYS A 86 5.83 16.66 2.65
N PRO A 87 5.25 17.88 2.70
CA PRO A 87 5.40 18.86 1.64
C PRO A 87 6.83 19.44 1.59
N GLY A 88 7.17 20.10 0.48
CA GLY A 88 8.44 20.78 0.30
C GLY A 88 9.64 19.83 0.19
N LEU A 89 10.78 20.23 0.76
CA LEU A 89 12.04 19.50 0.63
C LEU A 89 12.00 18.12 1.29
N ALA A 90 11.29 17.98 2.42
CA ALA A 90 11.07 16.72 3.13
C ALA A 90 12.32 15.81 3.17
N GLN A 91 13.45 16.40 3.57
CA GLN A 91 14.79 15.79 3.47
C GLN A 91 14.89 14.44 4.20
N ASN A 92 14.12 14.26 5.27
CA ASN A 92 14.08 13.03 6.06
C ASN A 92 13.27 11.89 5.39
N GLN A 93 12.75 12.12 4.18
CA GLN A 93 11.97 11.17 3.37
C GLN A 93 12.55 11.01 1.95
N ARG A 94 13.76 11.53 1.70
CA ARG A 94 14.42 11.47 0.39
C ARG A 94 15.57 10.48 0.39
N TRP A 95 15.52 9.58 -0.59
CA TRP A 95 16.39 8.44 -0.72
C TRP A 95 16.98 8.36 -2.14
N THR A 96 18.24 7.96 -2.22
CA THR A 96 18.92 7.60 -3.47
C THR A 96 19.46 6.19 -3.38
N TYR A 97 19.50 5.46 -4.49
CA TYR A 97 20.15 4.16 -4.57
C TYR A 97 21.43 4.24 -5.39
N ARG A 98 22.55 3.81 -4.81
CA ARG A 98 23.85 3.76 -5.47
C ARG A 98 24.72 2.65 -4.88
N ASP A 99 25.33 1.84 -5.73
CA ASP A 99 26.29 0.78 -5.36
C ASP A 99 25.73 -0.22 -4.31
N GLY A 100 24.44 -0.54 -4.39
CA GLY A 100 23.78 -1.41 -3.43
C GLY A 100 23.37 -0.74 -2.11
N TYR A 101 23.61 0.56 -1.94
CA TYR A 101 23.20 1.31 -0.76
C TYR A 101 21.98 2.17 -1.05
N ILE A 102 21.03 2.20 -0.12
CA ILE A 102 19.96 3.21 -0.09
C ILE A 102 20.42 4.29 0.89
N CYS A 103 20.74 5.47 0.36
CA CYS A 103 21.31 6.58 1.10
C CYS A 103 20.29 7.70 1.31
N SER A 104 20.40 8.45 2.41
CA SER A 104 19.70 9.73 2.54
C SER A 104 20.20 10.69 1.46
N SER A 105 19.28 11.36 0.74
CA SER A 105 19.67 12.29 -0.33
C SER A 105 20.43 13.52 0.18
N SER A 106 20.09 14.02 1.38
CA SER A 106 20.78 15.18 1.98
C SER A 106 22.04 14.78 2.75
N ALA A 107 22.19 13.51 3.15
CA ALA A 107 23.37 12.98 3.82
C ALA A 107 23.79 11.62 3.22
N PRO A 108 24.45 11.59 2.04
CA PRO A 108 24.76 10.32 1.34
C PRO A 108 25.72 9.37 2.07
N HIS A 109 26.36 9.83 3.15
CA HIS A 109 27.17 9.03 4.05
C HIS A 109 26.34 8.24 5.08
N LEU A 110 25.03 8.49 5.16
CA LEU A 110 24.07 7.76 5.97
C LEU A 110 23.17 6.88 5.10
N VAL A 111 23.05 5.60 5.46
CA VAL A 111 22.41 4.55 4.67
C VAL A 111 21.45 3.70 5.53
N LEU A 112 20.52 3.03 4.87
CA LEU A 112 19.63 2.05 5.49
C LEU A 112 20.38 0.78 5.90
N ASP A 113 20.20 0.37 7.15
CA ASP A 113 20.97 -0.67 7.81
C ASP A 113 20.10 -1.57 8.70
N ILE A 114 20.29 -2.89 8.59
CA ILE A 114 19.71 -3.87 9.51
C ILE A 114 20.65 -3.98 10.73
N ARG A 115 20.38 -3.20 11.77
CA ARG A 115 21.25 -3.12 12.96
C ARG A 115 21.36 -4.49 13.64
N GLY A 116 22.58 -4.86 14.01
CA GLY A 116 22.89 -6.06 14.79
C GLY A 116 23.47 -7.22 13.99
N GLY A 117 23.53 -7.14 12.65
CA GLY A 117 24.15 -8.18 11.84
C GLY A 117 23.30 -9.46 11.67
N GLU A 118 22.28 -9.61 12.49
CA GLU A 118 21.41 -10.76 12.49
C GLU A 118 20.23 -10.53 11.55
N TYR A 119 20.13 -11.35 10.51
CA TYR A 119 18.97 -11.37 9.63
C TYR A 119 17.89 -12.26 10.27
N LYS A 120 17.02 -11.67 11.08
CA LYS A 120 15.84 -12.36 11.64
C LYS A 120 14.57 -11.66 11.19
N ASN A 121 13.49 -12.44 11.18
CA ASN A 121 12.16 -11.94 10.89
C ASN A 121 11.82 -10.78 11.85
N GLY A 122 11.44 -9.63 11.31
CA GLY A 122 11.05 -8.48 12.13
C GLY A 122 12.21 -7.59 12.59
N ASN A 123 13.45 -7.83 12.17
CA ASN A 123 14.54 -6.89 12.45
C ASN A 123 14.23 -5.52 11.85
N ASN A 124 14.33 -4.48 12.69
CA ASN A 124 14.14 -3.10 12.30
C ASN A 124 15.28 -2.57 11.42
N ILE A 125 14.93 -1.63 10.56
CA ILE A 125 15.89 -0.88 9.75
C ILE A 125 16.19 0.46 10.43
N TYR A 126 17.45 0.85 10.41
CA TYR A 126 17.95 2.09 10.98
C TYR A 126 18.73 2.90 9.95
N LEU A 127 18.82 4.21 10.16
CA LEU A 127 19.77 5.08 9.48
C LEU A 127 21.14 4.98 10.18
N ASN A 128 22.19 4.64 9.45
CA ASN A 128 23.54 4.52 10.01
C ASN A 128 24.62 5.01 9.06
N ALA A 129 25.83 5.23 9.58
CA ALA A 129 26.98 5.54 8.76
C ALA A 129 27.28 4.40 7.78
N LYS A 130 27.53 4.76 6.52
CA LYS A 130 27.92 3.84 5.46
C LYS A 130 29.20 3.09 5.85
N ASN A 131 29.12 1.76 5.85
CA ASN A 131 30.21 0.86 6.13
C ASN A 131 30.38 -0.10 4.93
N LEU A 132 31.53 0.00 4.25
CA LEU A 132 31.82 -0.81 3.06
C LEU A 132 31.97 -2.30 3.36
N HIS A 133 32.22 -2.66 4.62
CA HIS A 133 32.36 -4.05 5.05
C HIS A 133 31.06 -4.62 5.63
N SER A 134 30.00 -3.81 5.74
CA SER A 134 28.72 -4.28 6.30
C SER A 134 27.81 -4.85 5.22
N GLN A 135 27.52 -6.14 5.33
CA GLN A 135 26.55 -6.82 4.47
C GLN A 135 25.10 -6.37 4.75
N THR A 136 24.80 -5.91 5.97
CA THR A 136 23.45 -5.49 6.41
C THR A 136 22.99 -4.17 5.78
N GLN A 137 23.89 -3.48 5.08
CA GLN A 137 23.65 -2.21 4.41
C GLN A 137 23.53 -2.37 2.88
N GLN A 138 23.56 -3.61 2.39
CA GLN A 138 23.54 -3.93 0.96
C GLN A 138 22.18 -4.45 0.53
N TRP A 139 21.60 -3.75 -0.43
CA TRP A 139 20.27 -3.96 -0.95
C TRP A 139 20.30 -4.26 -2.44
N ILE A 140 19.39 -5.13 -2.89
CA ILE A 140 19.07 -5.41 -4.28
C ILE A 140 17.72 -4.79 -4.61
N ILE A 141 17.64 -4.02 -5.70
CA ILE A 141 16.37 -3.58 -6.26
C ILE A 141 15.92 -4.58 -7.30
N GLN A 142 14.80 -5.26 -7.05
CA GLN A 142 14.24 -6.27 -7.92
C GLN A 142 12.89 -5.79 -8.46
N PRO A 143 12.78 -5.42 -9.76
CA PRO A 143 11.51 -5.00 -10.36
C PRO A 143 10.42 -6.06 -10.17
N PHE A 144 9.19 -5.61 -9.91
CA PHE A 144 8.02 -6.48 -9.78
C PHE A 144 7.31 -6.58 -11.13
N GLN A 145 7.58 -7.63 -11.93
CA GLN A 145 6.84 -7.96 -13.15
C GLN A 145 6.82 -9.47 -13.44
N ASN A 146 5.64 -10.02 -13.71
CA ASN A 146 5.46 -11.18 -14.59
C ASN A 146 4.62 -10.77 -15.81
N GLU A 147 4.74 -11.47 -16.94
CA GLU A 147 4.03 -11.17 -18.20
C GLU A 147 2.50 -11.02 -18.01
N LYS A 148 1.95 -11.74 -17.02
CA LYS A 148 0.54 -11.69 -16.63
C LYS A 148 0.13 -10.33 -16.05
N SER A 149 0.94 -9.74 -15.17
CA SER A 149 0.71 -8.40 -14.61
C SER A 149 0.82 -7.29 -15.66
N ASN A 150 1.74 -7.43 -16.63
CA ASN A 150 1.85 -6.50 -17.76
C ASN A 150 0.68 -6.65 -18.75
N ALA A 151 0.23 -7.88 -19.02
CA ALA A 151 -0.92 -8.15 -19.87
C ALA A 151 -2.22 -7.61 -19.25
N GLU A 152 -2.46 -7.85 -17.96
CA GLU A 152 -3.61 -7.31 -17.21
C GLU A 152 -3.60 -5.78 -17.16
N LEU A 153 -2.44 -5.15 -16.96
CA LEU A 153 -2.30 -3.68 -17.00
C LEU A 153 -2.48 -3.09 -18.41
N SER A 154 -2.14 -3.85 -19.47
CA SER A 154 -2.34 -3.42 -20.86
C SER A 154 -3.80 -3.52 -21.33
N LEU A 155 -4.58 -4.43 -20.74
CA LEU A 155 -6.01 -4.57 -20.99
C LEU A 155 -6.83 -3.45 -20.30
N LEU A 156 -6.31 -2.92 -19.19
CA LEU A 156 -6.94 -1.85 -18.41
C LEU A 156 -6.57 -0.43 -18.90
N ARG A 157 -5.66 -0.31 -19.86
CA ARG A 157 -5.26 0.96 -20.48
C ARG A 157 -5.58 0.91 -21.97
N PRO A 158 -6.65 1.55 -22.48
CA PRO A 158 -6.75 1.70 -23.93
C PRO A 158 -5.57 2.56 -24.40
N SER A 159 -4.72 2.00 -25.27
CA SER A 159 -3.68 2.77 -25.93
C SER A 159 -4.33 3.81 -26.86
N PRO A 160 -3.98 5.11 -26.77
CA PRO A 160 -4.59 6.17 -27.59
C PRO A 160 -4.29 6.11 -29.09
N ARG A 161 -3.53 5.12 -29.59
CA ARG A 161 -3.12 5.07 -31.00
C ARG A 161 -3.14 3.65 -31.56
N LYS A 162 -4.30 3.27 -32.10
CA LYS A 162 -4.51 2.57 -33.40
C LYS A 162 -5.97 2.10 -33.47
N VAL A 163 -6.88 3.05 -33.59
CA VAL A 163 -8.21 2.79 -34.16
C VAL A 163 -7.98 2.56 -35.66
N SER A 164 -8.07 1.32 -36.16
CA SER A 164 -8.56 1.07 -37.55
C SER A 164 -8.66 -0.39 -38.04
N LEU A 165 -8.22 -1.45 -37.34
CA LEU A 165 -8.27 -2.79 -37.98
C LEU A 165 -8.79 -3.96 -37.14
N LEU A 166 -8.99 -3.80 -35.84
CA LEU A 166 -9.42 -4.90 -34.94
C LEU A 166 -10.93 -5.11 -34.83
N LEU A 167 -11.76 -4.32 -35.52
CA LEU A 167 -13.23 -4.48 -35.44
C LEU A 167 -13.79 -5.64 -36.29
N ARG A 168 -12.94 -6.36 -37.06
CA ARG A 168 -13.41 -7.44 -37.96
C ARG A 168 -12.97 -8.86 -37.58
N VAL A 169 -12.15 -9.04 -36.54
CA VAL A 169 -11.64 -10.37 -36.15
C VAL A 169 -12.16 -10.84 -34.79
N THR A 170 -12.61 -9.94 -33.91
CA THR A 170 -13.08 -10.28 -32.55
C THR A 170 -14.45 -10.93 -32.49
N LEU A 171 -15.31 -10.79 -33.52
CA LEU A 171 -16.64 -11.41 -33.51
C LEU A 171 -16.59 -12.94 -33.78
N LEU A 172 -15.49 -13.45 -34.33
CA LEU A 172 -15.34 -14.89 -34.62
C LEU A 172 -14.72 -15.69 -33.46
N LEU A 173 -14.01 -15.04 -32.53
CA LEU A 173 -13.34 -15.71 -31.41
C LEU A 173 -14.20 -15.83 -30.15
N LEU A 174 -15.33 -15.12 -30.08
CA LEU A 174 -16.27 -15.12 -28.95
C LEU A 174 -17.19 -16.35 -28.88
N LEU A 175 -17.08 -17.30 -29.83
CA LEU A 175 -17.94 -18.49 -29.89
C LEU A 175 -17.22 -19.83 -29.60
N LEU A 176 -15.91 -19.86 -29.32
CA LEU A 176 -15.15 -21.12 -29.27
C LEU A 176 -14.39 -21.45 -27.99
N LEU A 177 -14.51 -20.68 -26.90
CA LEU A 177 -13.91 -21.06 -25.61
C LEU A 177 -14.90 -20.92 -24.45
N SER A 178 -16.03 -21.61 -24.59
CA SER A 178 -16.95 -21.93 -23.50
C SER A 178 -16.68 -23.35 -22.96
N SER A 179 -15.46 -23.65 -22.52
CA SER A 179 -15.17 -24.88 -21.74
C SER A 179 -13.69 -24.99 -21.38
N LEU A 180 -13.23 -24.36 -20.30
CA LEU A 180 -12.19 -24.97 -19.47
C LEU A 180 -12.12 -24.24 -18.12
N THR A 181 -12.61 -24.93 -17.11
CA THR A 181 -12.87 -24.48 -15.75
C THR A 181 -11.57 -24.22 -15.01
N ILE A 182 -11.05 -22.99 -15.11
CA ILE A 182 -10.15 -22.44 -14.10
C ILE A 182 -11.04 -22.09 -12.91
N ILE A 183 -10.81 -22.73 -11.75
CA ILE A 183 -11.37 -22.29 -10.47
C ILE A 183 -10.66 -20.98 -10.11
N ILE A 184 -11.07 -19.90 -10.77
CA ILE A 184 -10.97 -18.55 -10.24
C ILE A 184 -11.89 -18.59 -9.02
N VAL A 185 -11.40 -18.22 -7.84
CA VAL A 185 -12.29 -17.77 -6.77
C VAL A 185 -13.01 -16.56 -7.37
N GLN A 186 -14.16 -16.80 -7.98
CA GLN A 186 -14.98 -15.76 -8.58
C GLN A 186 -15.22 -14.77 -7.46
N ARG A 187 -14.79 -13.52 -7.68
CA ARG A 187 -15.05 -12.43 -6.76
C ARG A 187 -16.56 -12.38 -6.57
N THR A 188 -17.04 -12.77 -5.39
CA THR A 188 -18.47 -12.89 -5.09
C THR A 188 -19.14 -11.54 -4.86
N SER A 189 -18.35 -10.49 -4.62
CA SER A 189 -18.83 -9.13 -4.37
C SER A 189 -18.01 -8.08 -5.14
N THR A 190 -18.69 -7.14 -5.79
CA THR A 190 -18.06 -5.97 -6.44
C THR A 190 -17.51 -4.96 -5.43
N PHE A 191 -17.86 -5.09 -4.15
CA PHE A 191 -17.42 -4.18 -3.11
C PHE A 191 -15.91 -4.28 -2.82
N PRO A 192 -15.22 -3.15 -2.51
CA PRO A 192 -13.81 -3.16 -2.14
C PRO A 192 -13.51 -4.05 -0.94
N ARG A 193 -12.39 -4.78 -0.98
CA ARG A 193 -11.89 -5.53 0.18
C ARG A 193 -11.31 -4.60 1.24
N GLN A 194 -11.11 -5.11 2.45
CA GLN A 194 -10.53 -4.34 3.55
C GLN A 194 -9.14 -3.77 3.22
N GLU A 195 -8.32 -4.45 2.39
CA GLU A 195 -7.01 -3.94 1.95
C GLU A 195 -7.12 -2.83 0.89
N GLU A 196 -8.28 -2.70 0.23
CA GLU A 196 -8.53 -1.78 -0.89
C GLU A 196 -9.24 -0.48 -0.44
N LEU A 197 -9.68 -0.41 0.82
CA LEU A 197 -10.43 0.73 1.35
C LEU A 197 -9.63 2.05 1.31
N TYR A 198 -8.32 2.01 1.57
CA TYR A 198 -7.48 3.21 1.48
C TYR A 198 -7.26 3.66 0.05
N ASP A 199 -7.15 2.72 -0.91
CA ASP A 199 -7.07 3.09 -2.32
C ASP A 199 -8.35 3.81 -2.76
N CYS A 200 -9.51 3.34 -2.29
CA CYS A 200 -10.78 4.05 -2.50
C CYS A 200 -10.75 5.45 -1.86
N TYR A 201 -10.30 5.57 -0.61
CA TYR A 201 -10.16 6.86 0.08
C TYR A 201 -9.27 7.84 -0.70
N ARG A 202 -8.11 7.38 -1.15
CA ARG A 202 -7.17 8.18 -1.95
C ARG A 202 -7.82 8.64 -3.25
N LEU A 203 -8.47 7.73 -3.97
CA LEU A 203 -9.14 8.03 -5.24
C LEU A 203 -10.26 9.07 -5.11
N VAL A 204 -10.98 9.10 -3.98
CA VAL A 204 -12.12 10.00 -3.77
C VAL A 204 -11.71 11.33 -3.13
N TYR A 205 -10.86 11.29 -2.11
CA TYR A 205 -10.59 12.47 -1.27
C TYR A 205 -9.23 13.13 -1.52
N LEU A 206 -8.28 12.43 -2.14
CA LEU A 206 -6.92 12.96 -2.36
C LEU A 206 -6.63 13.21 -3.84
N GLU A 207 -7.18 12.40 -4.74
CA GLU A 207 -6.98 12.49 -6.19
C GLU A 207 -8.23 13.05 -6.88
N SER A 208 -8.19 14.30 -7.33
CA SER A 208 -9.33 14.95 -7.97
C SER A 208 -9.58 14.44 -9.40
N GLY A 209 -10.85 14.34 -9.82
CA GLY A 209 -11.23 14.17 -11.23
C GLY A 209 -11.29 12.73 -11.75
N LYS A 210 -11.35 11.72 -10.88
CA LYS A 210 -11.57 10.31 -11.25
C LYS A 210 -13.04 9.93 -11.13
N THR A 211 -13.56 9.21 -12.12
CA THR A 211 -14.88 8.56 -12.02
C THR A 211 -14.78 7.35 -11.10
N VAL A 212 -15.58 7.32 -10.04
CA VAL A 212 -15.61 6.23 -9.06
C VAL A 212 -16.95 5.51 -9.10
N THR A 213 -16.95 4.19 -8.85
CA THR A 213 -18.20 3.43 -8.73
C THR A 213 -18.88 3.70 -7.39
N PRO A 214 -20.20 3.43 -7.23
CA PRO A 214 -20.88 3.53 -5.95
C PRO A 214 -20.22 2.69 -4.84
N GLU A 215 -19.68 1.51 -5.16
CA GLU A 215 -18.95 0.66 -4.22
C GLU A 215 -17.61 1.28 -3.80
N GLN A 216 -16.86 1.86 -4.73
CA GLN A 216 -15.61 2.57 -4.42
C GLN A 216 -15.89 3.82 -3.59
N LEU A 217 -16.96 4.54 -3.90
CA LEU A 217 -17.38 5.72 -3.14
C LEU A 217 -17.81 5.33 -1.71
N ALA A 218 -18.60 4.27 -1.56
CA ALA A 218 -18.98 3.73 -0.26
C ALA A 218 -17.77 3.21 0.52
N GLY A 219 -16.84 2.51 -0.13
CA GLY A 219 -15.58 2.06 0.48
C GLY A 219 -14.69 3.22 0.93
N ALA A 220 -14.59 4.28 0.14
CA ALA A 220 -13.86 5.49 0.49
C ALA A 220 -14.47 6.19 1.71
N ALA A 221 -15.80 6.35 1.73
CA ALA A 221 -16.53 6.91 2.86
C ALA A 221 -16.39 6.04 4.11
N ALA A 222 -16.40 4.72 3.97
CA ALA A 222 -16.17 3.79 5.08
C ALA A 222 -14.78 3.97 5.69
N PHE A 223 -13.74 4.07 4.85
CA PHE A 223 -12.37 4.32 5.33
C PHE A 223 -12.23 5.71 5.98
N LYS A 224 -12.87 6.73 5.43
CA LYS A 224 -12.92 8.06 6.05
C LYS A 224 -13.56 8.01 7.43
N GLY A 225 -14.75 7.40 7.55
CA GLY A 225 -15.45 7.25 8.82
C GLY A 225 -14.63 6.47 9.86
N LEU A 226 -13.97 5.40 9.42
CA LEU A 226 -13.02 4.62 10.23
C LEU A 226 -11.84 5.48 10.72
N LYS A 227 -11.19 6.23 9.81
CA LYS A 227 -10.07 7.11 10.14
C LYS A 227 -10.49 8.19 11.15
N ASP A 228 -11.64 8.82 10.92
CA ASP A 228 -12.18 9.86 11.79
C ASP A 228 -12.51 9.32 13.19
N TYR A 229 -13.04 8.09 13.28
CA TYR A 229 -13.28 7.40 14.56
C TYR A 229 -11.98 7.09 15.30
N ILE A 230 -11.00 6.52 14.61
CA ILE A 230 -9.67 6.20 15.16
C ILE A 230 -8.99 7.48 15.70
N ASP A 231 -9.06 8.58 14.96
CA ASP A 231 -8.49 9.88 15.36
C ASP A 231 -9.20 10.48 16.57
N LEU A 232 -10.50 10.18 16.77
CA LEU A 232 -11.27 10.58 17.96
C LEU A 232 -10.83 9.76 19.17
N VAL A 233 -10.89 8.43 19.09
CA VAL A 233 -10.60 7.53 20.23
C VAL A 233 -9.15 7.68 20.71
N LYS A 234 -8.19 7.87 19.79
CA LYS A 234 -6.78 8.11 20.14
C LYS A 234 -6.54 9.34 21.00
N LYS A 235 -7.44 10.32 20.99
CA LYS A 235 -7.34 11.49 21.89
C LYS A 235 -7.73 11.15 23.32
N GLU A 236 -8.57 10.14 23.51
CA GLU A 236 -9.10 9.72 24.81
C GLU A 236 -8.28 8.59 25.44
N GLY A 237 -7.59 7.78 24.62
CA GLY A 237 -6.75 6.69 25.12
C GLY A 237 -6.32 5.69 24.05
N PRO A 238 -5.79 4.53 24.46
CA PRO A 238 -5.51 3.43 23.54
C PRO A 238 -6.81 2.89 22.93
N ILE A 239 -6.75 2.41 21.69
CA ILE A 239 -7.90 1.82 21.00
C ILE A 239 -8.06 0.39 21.51
N ILE A 240 -9.26 0.07 22.01
CA ILE A 240 -9.64 -1.28 22.45
C ILE A 240 -10.76 -1.75 21.53
N ALA A 241 -10.54 -2.80 20.74
CA ALA A 241 -11.55 -3.29 19.79
C ALA A 241 -12.59 -4.21 20.46
N ASP A 242 -13.25 -3.72 21.51
CA ASP A 242 -14.34 -4.42 22.19
C ASP A 242 -15.69 -4.30 21.45
N GLU A 243 -16.73 -4.94 21.99
CA GLU A 243 -18.06 -4.93 21.38
C GLU A 243 -18.69 -3.52 21.31
N ASN A 244 -18.44 -2.67 22.31
CA ASN A 244 -19.03 -1.34 22.38
C ASN A 244 -18.39 -0.41 21.34
N THR A 245 -17.05 -0.42 21.28
CA THR A 245 -16.24 0.33 20.33
C THR A 245 -16.59 -0.05 18.89
N ARG A 246 -16.78 -1.35 18.61
CA ARG A 246 -17.23 -1.82 17.28
C ARG A 246 -18.61 -1.29 16.92
N LYS A 247 -19.57 -1.31 17.85
CA LYS A 247 -20.93 -0.76 17.60
C LYS A 247 -20.87 0.73 17.29
N GLU A 248 -20.09 1.50 18.04
CA GLU A 248 -19.91 2.93 17.82
C GLU A 248 -19.28 3.23 16.46
N LEU A 249 -18.19 2.53 16.13
CA LEU A 249 -17.50 2.62 14.85
C LEU A 249 -18.46 2.36 13.68
N VAL A 250 -19.20 1.25 13.74
CA VAL A 250 -20.13 0.83 12.70
C VAL A 250 -21.27 1.86 12.52
N ASN A 251 -21.76 2.46 13.61
CA ASN A 251 -22.74 3.53 13.55
C ASN A 251 -22.18 4.81 12.91
N GLN A 252 -20.93 5.16 13.20
CA GLN A 252 -20.25 6.30 12.58
C GLN A 252 -20.04 6.08 11.08
N ILE A 253 -19.54 4.91 10.68
CA ILE A 253 -19.37 4.53 9.28
C ILE A 253 -20.71 4.60 8.54
N GLN A 254 -21.78 4.08 9.13
CA GLN A 254 -23.11 4.13 8.52
C GLN A 254 -23.54 5.57 8.21
N ARG A 255 -23.37 6.51 9.15
CA ARG A 255 -23.72 7.92 8.94
C ARG A 255 -22.88 8.55 7.83
N GLU A 256 -21.57 8.33 7.86
CA GLU A 256 -20.63 8.87 6.87
C GLU A 256 -20.95 8.36 5.45
N VAL A 257 -21.14 7.05 5.30
CA VAL A 257 -21.44 6.42 4.01
C VAL A 257 -22.76 6.94 3.44
N ILE A 258 -23.82 6.99 4.25
CA ILE A 258 -25.13 7.50 3.82
C ILE A 258 -25.00 8.96 3.35
N GLN A 259 -24.31 9.81 4.12
CA GLN A 259 -24.12 11.21 3.78
C GLN A 259 -23.38 11.37 2.44
N VAL A 260 -22.30 10.62 2.23
CA VAL A 260 -21.49 10.70 1.01
C VAL A 260 -22.25 10.16 -0.20
N LEU A 261 -22.98 9.05 -0.07
CA LEU A 261 -23.78 8.48 -1.15
C LEU A 261 -24.88 9.44 -1.60
N HIS A 262 -25.62 10.06 -0.66
CA HIS A 262 -26.63 11.06 -1.00
C HIS A 262 -26.04 12.31 -1.64
N SER A 263 -24.91 12.81 -1.12
CA SER A 263 -24.24 14.00 -1.66
C SER A 263 -23.76 13.79 -3.11
N ASN A 264 -23.50 12.54 -3.49
CA ASN A 264 -23.10 12.14 -4.85
C ASN A 264 -24.26 11.54 -5.67
N GLN A 265 -25.51 11.73 -5.24
CA GLN A 265 -26.71 11.34 -5.98
C GLN A 265 -26.80 9.82 -6.28
N VAL A 266 -26.20 8.98 -5.44
CA VAL A 266 -26.38 7.53 -5.51
C VAL A 266 -27.74 7.17 -4.93
N ASN A 267 -28.62 6.62 -5.76
CA ASN A 267 -30.02 6.36 -5.40
C ASN A 267 -30.41 4.87 -5.41
N SER A 268 -29.54 3.98 -5.90
CA SER A 268 -29.76 2.52 -5.87
C SER A 268 -28.84 1.85 -4.86
N ASP A 269 -29.27 0.69 -4.36
CA ASP A 269 -28.45 -0.25 -3.59
C ASP A 269 -27.81 0.32 -2.31
N ILE A 270 -28.30 1.46 -1.81
CA ILE A 270 -27.75 2.16 -0.63
C ILE A 270 -27.66 1.22 0.57
N ASN A 271 -28.70 0.44 0.85
CA ASN A 271 -28.72 -0.48 1.99
C ASN A 271 -27.66 -1.59 1.86
N GLU A 272 -27.44 -2.10 0.65
CA GLU A 272 -26.42 -3.11 0.38
C GLU A 272 -25.02 -2.50 0.51
N LEU A 273 -24.78 -1.34 -0.12
CA LEU A 273 -23.53 -0.60 -0.06
C LEU A 273 -23.14 -0.25 1.39
N VAL A 274 -24.11 0.22 2.19
CA VAL A 274 -23.91 0.50 3.61
C VAL A 274 -23.59 -0.77 4.39
N THR A 275 -24.27 -1.88 4.12
CA THR A 275 -24.03 -3.16 4.79
C THR A 275 -22.63 -3.70 4.49
N SER A 276 -22.22 -3.66 3.21
CA SER A 276 -20.87 -4.06 2.80
C SER A 276 -19.81 -3.14 3.38
N ALA A 277 -20.02 -1.81 3.33
CA ALA A 277 -19.11 -0.83 3.92
C ALA A 277 -18.86 -1.07 5.41
N LYS A 278 -19.93 -1.27 6.18
CA LYS A 278 -19.85 -1.58 7.62
C LYS A 278 -19.08 -2.87 7.87
N THR A 279 -19.43 -3.94 7.16
CA THR A 279 -18.80 -5.26 7.31
C THR A 279 -17.31 -5.24 7.03
N VAL A 280 -16.91 -4.61 5.92
CA VAL A 280 -15.51 -4.57 5.49
C VAL A 280 -14.68 -3.65 6.39
N ALA A 281 -15.22 -2.49 6.79
CA ALA A 281 -14.51 -1.58 7.68
C ALA A 281 -14.42 -2.12 9.12
N GLU A 282 -15.43 -2.85 9.61
CA GLU A 282 -15.35 -3.57 10.89
C GLU A 282 -14.30 -4.69 10.83
N SER A 283 -14.25 -5.45 9.74
CA SER A 283 -13.22 -6.48 9.52
C SER A 283 -11.81 -5.88 9.53
N TYR A 284 -11.62 -4.74 8.86
CA TYR A 284 -10.38 -3.97 8.93
C TYR A 284 -10.04 -3.60 10.39
N PHE A 285 -11.01 -3.02 11.11
CA PHE A 285 -10.79 -2.56 12.49
C PHE A 285 -10.41 -3.70 13.44
N ILE A 286 -11.13 -4.83 13.37
CA ILE A 286 -10.81 -6.02 14.18
C ILE A 286 -9.41 -6.54 13.84
N ARG A 287 -9.04 -6.59 12.55
CA ARG A 287 -7.73 -7.08 12.14
C ARG A 287 -6.60 -6.22 12.70
N GLU A 288 -6.75 -4.89 12.67
CA GLU A 288 -5.70 -3.96 13.10
C GLU A 288 -5.66 -3.74 14.63
N TYR A 289 -6.80 -3.85 15.32
CA TYR A 289 -6.94 -3.46 16.74
C TYR A 289 -7.48 -4.56 17.67
N GLY A 290 -7.84 -5.74 17.15
CA GLY A 290 -8.45 -6.84 17.91
C GLY A 290 -7.49 -7.69 18.75
N ASN A 291 -6.18 -7.54 18.59
CA ASN A 291 -5.15 -8.31 19.30
C ASN A 291 -4.31 -7.46 20.27
N GLN A 292 -4.84 -6.31 20.71
CA GLN A 292 -4.17 -5.43 21.68
C GLN A 292 -4.65 -5.68 23.12
#